data_AF-A0A7Y7N8N5-F1
#
_entry.id   AF-A0A7Y7N8N5-F1
#
_cell.length_a   1.000
_cell.length_b   1.000
_cell.length_c   1.000
_cell.angle_alpha   90.00
_cell.angle_beta   90.00
_cell.angle_gamma   90.00
#
_symmetry.space_group_name_H-M   'P 1'
#
loop_
_entity.id
_entity.type
_entity.pdbx_description
1 polymer ?
#
loop_
_entity_poly.entity_id
_entity_poly.type
_entity_poly.pdbx_seq_one_letter_code
_entity_poly.pdbx_strand_id
1 'polypeptide(L)' 'MDNNLAKQLMECFSSLDGPLNEAATLIEQIKDEIELKKFRKSIASIMANIYTELELPIIMQHPEFDPDTK' A
#
# COMPACT_ATOMS: atom_id res chain seq x y z
N MET A 1 5.39 -0.16 -19.66
CA MET A 1 4.85 1.19 -19.35
C MET A 1 5.96 2.22 -19.55
N ASP A 2 5.68 3.44 -20.01
CA ASP A 2 6.73 4.48 -20.09
C ASP A 2 7.15 4.97 -18.69
N ASN A 3 8.39 5.46 -18.58
CA ASN A 3 8.99 5.80 -17.29
C ASN A 3 8.27 6.96 -16.57
N ASN A 4 7.75 7.94 -17.32
CA ASN A 4 7.05 9.08 -16.72
C ASN A 4 5.71 8.65 -16.12
N LEU A 5 4.94 7.83 -16.84
CA LEU A 5 3.70 7.25 -16.31
C LEU A 5 3.96 6.33 -15.12
N ALA A 6 5.02 5.51 -15.17
CA ALA A 6 5.44 4.65 -14.07
C ALA A 6 5.72 5.46 -12.79
N LYS A 7 6.49 6.55 -12.93
CA LYS A 7 6.78 7.48 -11.84
C LYS A 7 5.51 8.10 -11.26
N GLN A 8 4.61 8.59 -12.11
CA GLN A 8 3.35 9.20 -11.66
C GLN A 8 2.45 8.22 -10.91
N LEU A 9 2.41 6.95 -11.35
CA LEU A 9 1.67 5.91 -10.65
C LEU A 9 2.31 5.58 -9.28
N MET A 10 3.63 5.44 -9.22
CA MET A 10 4.33 5.22 -7.95
C MET A 10 4.08 6.37 -6.97
N GLU A 11 4.18 7.62 -7.41
CA GLU A 11 3.88 8.80 -6.57
C GLU A 11 2.43 8.79 -6.08
N CYS A 12 1.49 8.35 -6.92
CA CYS A 12 0.09 8.20 -6.55
C CYS A 12 -0.10 7.10 -5.49
N PHE A 13 0.52 5.93 -5.66
CA PHE A 13 0.41 4.82 -4.72
C PHE A 13 1.08 5.13 -3.38
N SER A 14 2.30 5.69 -3.38
CA SER A 14 2.98 6.12 -2.15
C SER A 14 2.21 7.21 -1.39
N SER A 15 1.39 8.03 -2.08
CA SER A 15 0.53 9.00 -1.41
C SER A 15 -0.56 8.36 -0.53
N LEU A 16 -0.88 7.07 -0.75
CA LEU A 16 -1.84 6.31 0.03
C LEU A 16 -1.26 5.77 1.35
N ASP A 17 0.07 5.67 1.47
CA ASP A 17 0.72 5.09 2.64
C ASP A 17 0.34 5.80 3.94
N GLY A 18 0.34 7.14 3.93
CA GLY A 18 -0.03 7.94 5.10
C GLY A 18 -1.45 7.63 5.60
N PRO A 19 -2.49 7.85 4.77
CA PRO A 19 -3.88 7.53 5.13
C PRO A 19 -4.12 6.06 5.50
N LEU A 20 -3.47 5.10 4.82
CA LEU A 20 -3.64 3.68 5.13
C LEU A 20 -3.00 3.30 6.47
N ASN A 21 -1.82 3.86 6.79
CA ASN A 21 -1.18 3.68 8.09
C ASN A 21 -1.96 4.34 9.23
N GLU A 22 -2.56 5.51 8.98
CA GLU A 22 -3.47 6.16 9.93
C GLU A 22 -4.71 5.29 10.18
N ALA A 23 -5.34 4.78 9.11
CA ALA A 23 -6.47 3.87 9.22
C ALA A 23 -6.11 2.61 10.01
N ALA A 24 -4.97 1.99 9.72
CA ALA A 24 -4.48 0.82 10.47
C ALA A 24 -4.31 1.16 11.96
N THR A 25 -3.74 2.32 12.29
CA THR A 25 -3.58 2.78 13.67
C THR A 25 -4.92 3.00 14.39
N LEU A 26 -5.90 3.58 13.70
CA LEU A 26 -7.25 3.80 14.26
C LEU A 26 -7.99 2.48 14.46
N ILE A 27 -7.83 1.51 13.55
CA ILE A 27 -8.42 0.17 13.66
C ILE A 27 -7.96 -0.52 14.95
N GLU A 28 -6.71 -0.33 15.36
CA GLU A 28 -6.18 -0.91 16.62
C GLU A 28 -6.86 -0.38 17.89
N GLN A 29 -7.65 0.70 17.80
CA GLN A 29 -8.42 1.24 18.92
C GLN A 29 -9.79 0.55 19.10
N ILE A 30 -10.19 -0.32 18.17
CA ILE A 30 -11.46 -1.05 18.24
C ILE A 30 -11.41 -2.07 19.39
N LYS A 31 -12.38 -1.98 20.30
CA LYS A 31 -12.46 -2.85 21.49
C LYS A 31 -13.09 -4.22 21.23
N ASP A 32 -14.01 -4.30 20.29
CA ASP A 32 -14.63 -5.57 19.91
C ASP A 32 -13.65 -6.38 19.05
N GLU A 33 -13.23 -7.55 19.54
CA GLU A 33 -12.19 -8.36 18.87
C GLU A 33 -12.64 -8.89 17.51
N ILE A 34 -13.94 -9.18 17.32
CA ILE A 34 -14.48 -9.70 16.07
C ILE A 34 -14.45 -8.59 15.01
N GLU A 35 -14.89 -7.39 15.39
CA GLU A 35 -14.84 -6.20 14.55
C GLU A 35 -13.39 -5.80 14.23
N LEU A 36 -12.52 -5.73 15.23
CA LEU A 36 -11.09 -5.45 15.06
C LEU A 36 -10.46 -6.40 14.04
N LYS A 37 -10.68 -7.70 14.20
CA LYS A 37 -10.14 -8.72 13.28
C LYS A 37 -10.65 -8.54 11.86
N LYS A 38 -11.92 -8.18 11.68
CA LYS A 38 -12.52 -7.93 10.35
C LYS A 38 -11.84 -6.73 9.69
N PHE A 39 -11.76 -5.59 10.37
CA PHE A 39 -11.15 -4.38 9.83
C PHE A 39 -9.66 -4.56 9.58
N ARG A 40 -8.92 -5.16 10.53
CA ARG A 40 -7.48 -5.45 10.37
C ARG A 40 -7.21 -6.32 9.14
N LYS A 41 -8.03 -7.35 8.91
CA LYS A 41 -7.90 -8.20 7.71
C LYS A 41 -8.14 -7.39 6.43
N SER A 42 -9.17 -6.55 6.41
CA SER A 42 -9.51 -5.75 5.23
C SER A 42 -8.42 -4.73 4.90
N ILE A 43 -7.91 -3.98 5.90
CA ILE A 43 -6.87 -2.97 5.65
C ILE A 43 -5.55 -3.63 5.20
N ALA A 44 -5.17 -4.76 5.83
CA ALA A 44 -3.99 -5.51 5.42
C ALA A 44 -4.11 -6.05 3.99
N SER A 45 -5.30 -6.51 3.59
CA SER A 45 -5.53 -6.95 2.20
C SER A 45 -5.42 -5.81 1.19
N ILE A 46 -5.86 -4.60 1.53
CA ILE A 46 -5.74 -3.43 0.65
C ILE A 46 -4.27 -3.07 0.46
N MET A 47 -3.52 -2.96 1.56
CA MET A 47 -2.08 -2.63 1.51
C MET A 47 -1.29 -3.70 0.74
N ALA A 48 -1.59 -4.98 0.99
CA ALA A 48 -0.96 -6.08 0.25
C ALA A 48 -1.25 -5.99 -1.26
N ASN A 49 -2.50 -5.73 -1.66
CA ASN A 49 -2.86 -5.63 -3.07
C ASN A 49 -2.21 -4.41 -3.75
N ILE A 50 -2.08 -3.28 -3.05
CA ILE A 50 -1.35 -2.11 -3.59
C ILE A 50 0.09 -2.51 -3.90
N TYR A 51 0.77 -3.14 -2.94
CA TYR A 51 2.15 -3.57 -3.15
C TYR A 51 2.27 -4.64 -4.25
N THR A 52 1.55 -5.76 -4.14
CA THR A 52 1.77 -6.93 -5.01
C THR A 52 1.19 -6.77 -6.40
N GLU A 53 0.02 -6.13 -6.53
CA GLU A 53 -0.69 -6.04 -7.81
C GLU A 53 -0.47 -4.72 -8.53
N LEU A 54 -0.07 -3.65 -7.82
CA LEU A 54 0.12 -2.33 -8.42
C LEU A 54 1.58 -1.89 -8.44
N GLU A 55 2.28 -1.87 -7.32
CA GLU A 55 3.67 -1.37 -7.24
C GLU A 55 4.69 -2.37 -7.80
N LEU A 56 4.61 -3.63 -7.40
CA LEU A 56 5.57 -4.67 -7.81
C LEU A 56 5.69 -4.82 -9.34
N PRO A 57 4.60 -4.83 -10.14
CA PRO A 57 4.71 -4.86 -11.61
C PRO A 57 5.41 -3.64 -12.20
N ILE A 58 5.35 -2.48 -11.53
CA ILE A 58 6.06 -1.27 -11.93
C ILE A 58 7.53 -1.42 -11.61
N ILE A 59 7.86 -1.84 -10.39
CA ILE A 59 9.24 -2.08 -9.93
C ILE A 59 9.93 -3.12 -10.82
N MET A 60 9.25 -4.22 -11.19
CA MET A 60 9.80 -5.22 -12.10
C MET A 60 10.14 -4.68 -13.49
N GLN A 61 9.43 -3.65 -13.96
CA GLN A 61 9.71 -2.99 -15.25
C GLN A 61 10.72 -1.84 -15.12
N HIS A 62 10.76 -1.18 -13.97
CA HIS A 62 11.56 0.01 -13.66
C HIS A 62 12.17 -0.15 -12.25
N PRO A 63 13.25 -0.94 -12.08
CA PRO A 63 13.82 -1.27 -10.78
C PRO A 63 14.29 -0.07 -9.95
N GLU A 64 14.54 1.07 -10.59
CA GLU A 64 14.92 2.32 -9.92
C GLU A 64 13.82 2.90 -9.01
N PHE A 65 12.59 2.38 -9.09
CA PHE A 65 11.47 2.75 -8.23
C PHE A 65 11.31 1.84 -7.01
N ASP A 66 12.16 0.82 -6.84
CA ASP A 66 12.12 -0.06 -5.67
C ASP A 66 12.48 0.72 -4.38
N PRO A 67 11.56 0.86 -3.41
CA PRO A 67 11.82 1.55 -2.15
C PRO A 67 12.88 0.86 -1.29
N ASP A 68 13.10 -0.45 -1.44
CA ASP A 68 14.04 -1.24 -0.63
C ASP A 68 15.49 -1.14 -1.12
N THR A 69 15.73 -0.52 -2.28
CA THR A 69 17.07 -0.37 -2.87
C THR A 69 17.76 0.95 -2.54
N LYS A 70 17.13 1.84 -1.76
CA LYS A 70 17.67 3.15 -1.35
C LYS A 70 18.28 3.16 0.05
#